data_AF-A0A2V3HWZ2-F1
#
_entry.id   AF-A0A2V3HWZ2-F1
#
_cell.length_a   1.000
_cell.length_b   1.000
_cell.length_c   1.000
_cell.angle_alpha   90.00
_cell.angle_beta   90.00
_cell.angle_gamma   90.00
#
_symmetry.space_group_name_H-M   'P 1'
#
loop_
_entity.id
_entity.type
_entity.pdbx_description
1 polymer ?
#
loop_
_entity_poly.entity_id
_entity_poly.type
_entity_poly.pdbx_seq_one_letter_code
_entity_poly.pdbx_strand_id
1 'polypeptide(L)'
;MIFLDTGGFFMYGIPNELIVPIYITQLALTPAYLKRNKYAYILGMIIAVFVALTYRDATTIARIIPILQYFLAFFSLLAYREIKESKLGEKFRD
;
A
#
# COMPACT_ATOMS: atom_id res chain seq x y z
N MET A 1 -7.20 23.73 -12.66
CA MET A 1 -6.38 23.00 -13.65
C MET A 1 -6.77 21.53 -13.59
N ILE A 2 -7.55 21.08 -14.55
CA ILE A 2 -7.89 19.66 -14.74
C ILE A 2 -6.97 19.19 -15.86
N PHE A 3 -5.96 18.38 -15.52
CA PHE A 3 -5.15 17.70 -16.54
C PHE A 3 -6.02 16.59 -17.15
N LEU A 4 -6.69 16.93 -18.25
CA LEU A 4 -7.18 15.96 -19.21
C LEU A 4 -5.94 15.35 -19.88
N ASP A 5 -5.54 14.18 -19.40
CA ASP A 5 -4.57 13.35 -20.11
C ASP A 5 -5.22 12.88 -21.41
N THR A 6 -4.90 13.60 -22.47
CA THR A 6 -5.40 13.37 -23.85
C THR A 6 -4.69 12.20 -24.52
N GLY A 7 -3.66 11.61 -23.89
CA GLY A 7 -2.90 10.48 -24.41
C GLY A 7 -3.17 9.13 -23.74
N GLY A 8 -3.97 9.07 -22.66
CA GLY A 8 -4.25 7.83 -21.94
C GLY A 8 -3.00 7.19 -21.32
N PHE A 9 -2.00 7.98 -20.95
CA PHE A 9 -0.77 7.52 -20.30
C PHE A 9 -0.95 7.31 -18.79
N PHE A 10 -1.93 8.00 -18.20
CA PHE A 10 -2.27 7.98 -16.79
C PHE A 10 -3.73 7.54 -16.60
N MET A 11 -3.95 6.58 -15.72
CA MET A 11 -5.28 6.21 -15.24
C MET A 11 -5.34 6.52 -13.75
N TYR A 12 -6.35 7.30 -13.37
CA TYR A 12 -6.54 7.80 -12.01
C TYR A 12 -5.35 8.57 -11.43
N GLY A 13 -4.54 9.22 -12.28
CA GLY A 13 -3.34 9.96 -11.86
C GLY A 13 -2.07 9.11 -11.71
N ILE A 14 -2.16 7.79 -11.87
CA ILE A 14 -1.03 6.85 -11.85
C ILE A 14 -0.67 6.49 -13.30
N PRO A 15 0.63 6.46 -13.68
CA PRO A 15 1.04 5.95 -14.99
C PRO A 15 0.50 4.55 -15.23
N ASN A 16 -0.09 4.28 -16.39
CA ASN A 16 -0.69 2.98 -16.72
C ASN A 16 0.29 1.81 -16.58
N GLU A 17 1.54 2.04 -16.95
CA GLU A 17 2.63 1.08 -16.83
C GLU A 17 2.90 0.65 -15.38
N LEU A 18 2.56 1.48 -14.39
CA LEU A 18 2.77 1.21 -12.98
C LEU A 18 1.58 0.54 -12.30
N ILE A 19 0.38 0.61 -12.88
CA ILE A 19 -0.84 0.03 -12.29
C ILE A 19 -0.70 -1.47 -12.13
N VAL A 20 -0.34 -2.17 -13.21
CA VAL A 20 -0.19 -3.63 -13.19
C VAL A 20 0.91 -4.09 -12.22
N PRO A 21 2.13 -3.52 -12.22
CA PRO A 21 3.15 -3.83 -11.23
C PRO A 21 2.72 -3.58 -9.78
N ILE A 22 1.99 -2.50 -9.50
CA ILE A 22 1.48 -2.20 -8.16
C ILE A 22 0.53 -3.30 -7.70
N TYR A 23 -0.43 -3.69 -8.55
CA TYR A 23 -1.38 -4.76 -8.23
C TYR A 23 -0.69 -6.11 -8.02
N ILE A 24 0.25 -6.49 -8.90
CA ILE A 24 1.02 -7.73 -8.75
C ILE A 24 1.81 -7.73 -7.44
N THR A 25 2.44 -6.60 -7.11
CA THR A 25 3.21 -6.46 -5.88
C THR A 25 2.30 -6.54 -4.65
N GLN A 26 1.12 -5.92 -4.67
CA GLN A 26 0.15 -6.01 -3.58
C GLN A 26 -0.37 -7.45 -3.38
N LEU A 27 -0.61 -8.19 -4.46
CA LEU A 27 -0.98 -9.61 -4.38
C LEU A 27 0.18 -10.47 -3.85
N ALA A 28 1.41 -10.19 -4.27
CA ALA A 28 2.60 -10.88 -3.78
C ALA A 28 2.91 -10.59 -2.30
N LEU A 29 2.46 -9.43 -1.78
CA LEU A 29 2.59 -9.07 -0.37
C LEU A 29 1.61 -9.85 0.53
N THR A 30 0.47 -10.29 0.03
CA THR A 30 -0.52 -11.06 0.80
C THR A 30 0.07 -12.31 1.50
N PRO A 31 0.78 -13.23 0.81
CA PRO A 31 1.42 -14.36 1.48
C PRO A 31 2.57 -13.93 2.41
N ALA A 32 3.22 -12.81 2.12
CA ALA A 32 4.30 -12.29 2.96
C ALA A 32 3.77 -11.69 4.29
N TYR A 33 2.57 -11.10 4.27
CA TYR A 33 1.85 -10.70 5.49
C TYR A 33 1.44 -11.91 6.33
N LEU A 34 0.95 -12.98 5.70
CA LEU A 34 0.63 -14.23 6.42
C LEU A 34 1.86 -14.80 7.15
N LYS A 35 3.04 -14.70 6.53
CA LYS A 35 4.32 -15.11 7.14
C LYS A 35 4.89 -14.11 8.15
N ARG A 36 4.16 -13.05 8.50
CA ARG A 36 4.59 -11.98 9.43
C ARG A 36 5.98 -11.42 9.09
N ASN A 37 6.27 -11.25 7.79
CA ASN A 37 7.56 -10.70 7.38
C ASN A 37 7.58 -9.17 7.56
N LYS A 38 8.42 -8.68 8.47
CA LYS A 38 8.59 -7.24 8.77
C LYS A 38 8.82 -6.36 7.53
N TYR A 39 9.59 -6.84 6.55
CA TYR A 39 9.90 -6.07 5.34
C TYR A 39 8.70 -5.94 4.41
N ALA A 40 7.80 -6.93 4.40
CA ALA A 40 6.59 -6.90 3.60
C ALA A 40 5.67 -5.75 4.07
N TYR A 41 5.49 -5.58 5.38
CA TYR A 41 4.66 -4.50 5.93
C TYR A 41 5.20 -3.10 5.61
N ILE A 42 6.53 -2.93 5.62
CA ILE A 42 7.15 -1.67 5.20
C ILE A 42 6.88 -1.41 3.71
N LEU A 43 7.13 -2.41 2.85
CA LEU A 43 6.90 -2.29 1.41
C LEU A 43 5.43 -1.98 1.09
N GLY A 44 4.53 -2.67 1.79
CA GLY A 44 3.09 -2.45 1.72
C GLY A 44 2.66 -1.04 2.09
N MET A 45 3.23 -0.49 3.16
CA MET A 45 2.97 0.87 3.58
C MET A 45 3.44 1.89 2.54
N ILE A 46 4.64 1.70 1.98
CA ILE A 46 5.18 2.60 0.95
C ILE A 46 4.27 2.61 -0.28
N ILE A 47 3.86 1.42 -0.75
CA ILE A 47 2.98 1.28 -1.92
C ILE A 47 1.61 1.89 -1.62
N ALA A 48 1.05 1.64 -0.44
CA ALA A 48 -0.24 2.17 -0.06
C ALA A 48 -0.25 3.71 0.02
N VAL A 49 0.77 4.32 0.62
CA VAL A 49 0.92 5.78 0.67
C VAL A 49 1.12 6.34 -0.74
N PHE A 50 1.95 5.70 -1.56
CA PHE A 50 2.16 6.10 -2.96
C PHE A 50 0.84 6.13 -3.75
N VAL A 51 0.07 5.04 -3.67
CA VAL A 51 -1.24 4.96 -4.35
C VAL A 51 -2.19 6.01 -3.79
N ALA A 52 -2.29 6.16 -2.46
CA ALA A 52 -3.20 7.13 -1.84
C ALA A 52 -2.90 8.59 -2.24
N LEU A 53 -1.62 8.96 -2.40
CA LEU A 53 -1.21 10.31 -2.78
C LEU A 53 -1.29 10.57 -4.29
N THR A 54 -1.09 9.52 -5.09
CA THR A 54 -1.05 9.62 -6.55
C THR A 54 -2.44 9.48 -7.18
N TYR A 55 -3.36 8.80 -6.49
CA TYR A 55 -4.72 8.61 -6.94
C TYR A 55 -5.49 9.94 -6.99
N ARG A 56 -5.90 10.36 -8.19
CA ARG A 56 -6.54 11.67 -8.47
C ARG A 56 -7.92 11.57 -9.11
N ASP A 57 -8.54 10.39 -9.11
CA ASP A 57 -9.91 10.27 -9.60
C ASP A 57 -10.93 10.79 -8.57
N ALA A 58 -11.74 11.74 -9.01
CA ALA A 58 -12.70 12.47 -8.20
C ALA A 58 -14.09 11.82 -8.14
N THR A 59 -14.34 10.73 -8.88
CA THR A 59 -15.63 10.03 -8.86
C THR A 59 -15.93 9.44 -7.49
N THR A 60 -17.21 9.42 -7.09
CA THR A 60 -17.63 9.05 -5.72
C THR A 60 -17.17 7.64 -5.31
N ILE A 61 -17.23 6.69 -6.24
CA ILE A 61 -16.81 5.29 -6.01
C ILE A 61 -15.28 5.21 -5.92
N ALA A 62 -14.57 5.96 -6.76
CA ALA A 62 -13.11 5.98 -6.81
C ALA A 62 -12.46 6.53 -5.53
N ARG A 63 -13.13 7.39 -4.76
CA ARG A 63 -12.64 7.91 -3.47
C ARG A 63 -12.45 6.83 -2.41
N ILE A 64 -13.09 5.66 -2.56
CA ILE A 64 -12.92 4.52 -1.65
C ILE A 64 -11.50 3.95 -1.74
N ILE A 65 -10.88 3.98 -2.92
CA ILE A 65 -9.55 3.41 -3.15
C ILE A 65 -8.48 4.06 -2.25
N PRO A 66 -8.26 5.39 -2.26
CA PRO A 66 -7.28 6.01 -1.37
C PRO A 66 -7.61 5.79 0.11
N ILE A 67 -8.89 5.76 0.50
CA ILE A 67 -9.31 5.45 1.88
C ILE A 67 -8.86 4.05 2.28
N LEU A 68 -9.10 3.03 1.44
CA LEU A 68 -8.65 1.66 1.68
C LEU A 68 -7.12 1.57 1.76
N GLN A 69 -6.40 2.35 0.96
CA GLN A 69 -4.94 2.40 1.02
C GLN A 69 -4.44 3.05 2.32
N TYR A 70 -5.11 4.08 2.85
CA TYR A 70 -4.78 4.61 4.18
C TYR A 70 -4.98 3.57 5.28
N PHE A 71 -6.08 2.80 5.25
CA PHE A 71 -6.28 1.69 6.18
C PHE A 71 -5.19 0.63 6.04
N LEU A 72 -4.82 0.26 4.81
CA LEU A 72 -3.76 -0.71 4.55
C LEU A 72 -2.41 -0.24 5.11
N ALA A 73 -2.05 1.02 4.92
CA ALA A 73 -0.84 1.62 5.48
C ALA A 73 -0.87 1.59 7.02
N PHE A 74 -2.00 1.95 7.62
CA PHE A 74 -2.19 1.97 9.07
C PHE A 74 -2.09 0.55 9.68
N PHE A 75 -2.79 -0.43 9.14
CA PHE A 75 -2.71 -1.82 9.60
C PHE A 75 -1.31 -2.42 9.39
N SER A 76 -0.65 -2.07 8.29
CA SER A 76 0.74 -2.48 8.07
C SER A 76 1.69 -1.90 9.11
N LEU A 77 1.48 -0.65 9.54
CA LEU A 77 2.25 -0.03 10.62
C LEU A 77 2.02 -0.74 11.96
N LEU A 78 0.76 -1.03 12.29
CA LEU A 78 0.39 -1.75 13.52
C LEU A 78 1.03 -3.14 13.54
N ALA A 79 0.87 -3.92 12.48
CA ALA A 79 1.46 -5.25 12.37
C ALA A 79 2.99 -5.23 12.44
N TYR A 80 3.63 -4.24 11.81
CA TYR A 80 5.08 -4.05 11.92
C TYR A 80 5.52 -3.80 13.37
N ARG A 81 4.79 -2.95 14.11
CA ARG A 81 5.07 -2.68 15.53
C ARG A 81 4.88 -3.92 16.39
N GLU A 82 3.78 -4.64 16.20
CA GLU A 82 3.50 -5.89 16.92
C GLU A 82 4.62 -6.91 16.73
N ILE A 83 5.06 -7.15 15.50
CA ILE A 83 6.15 -8.10 15.20
C ILE A 83 7.48 -7.66 15.83
N LYS A 84 7.75 -6.36 15.82
CA LYS A 84 8.96 -5.80 16.44
C LYS A 84 8.94 -5.99 17.96
N GLU A 85 7.79 -5.74 18.59
CA GLU A 85 7.59 -5.91 20.04
C GLU A 85 7.61 -7.39 20.45
N SER A 86 6.97 -8.29 19.71
CA SER A 86 7.04 -9.74 19.97
C SER A 86 8.46 -10.28 19.93
N LYS A 87 9.26 -9.91 18.91
CA LYS A 87 10.67 -10.32 18.82
C LYS A 87 11.54 -9.73 19.93
N LEU A 88 11.20 -8.53 20.40
CA LEU A 88 11.89 -7.93 21.53
C LEU A 88 11.59 -8.71 22.82
N GLY A 89 10.32 -9.07 23.04
CA GLY A 89 9.88 -9.87 24.19
C GLY A 89 10.46 -11.29 24.23
N GLU A 90 10.64 -11.94 23.07
CA GLU A 90 11.36 -13.22 22.98
C GLU A 90 12.84 -13.06 23.37
N LYS A 91 13.51 -12.02 22.86
CA LYS A 91 14.93 -11.77 23.15
C LYS A 91 15.24 -11.49 24.63
N PHE A 92 14.25 -11.05 25.42
CA PHE A 92 14.40 -10.82 26.86
C PHE A 92 14.00 -12.03 27.72
N ARG A 93 13.54 -13.13 27.11
CA ARG A 93 13.19 -14.39 27.80
C ARG A 93 14.25 -15.48 27.68
N ASP A 94 15.22 -15.32 26.79
CA ASP A 94 16.47 -16.11 26.70
C ASP A 94 17.61 -15.41 27.47
#